data_AF-A0A830EN44-F1
#
_entry.id   AF-A0A830EN44-F1
#
_cell.length_a   1.000
_cell.length_b   1.000
_cell.length_c   1.000
_cell.angle_alpha   90.00
_cell.angle_beta   90.00
_cell.angle_gamma   90.00
#
_symmetry.space_group_name_H-M   'P 1'
#
loop_
_entity.id
_entity.type
_entity.pdbx_description
1 polymer ?
#
loop_
_entity_poly.entity_id
_entity_poly.type
_entity_poly.pdbx_seq_one_letter_code
_entity_poly.pdbx_strand_id
1 'polypeptide(L)'
;MATTATADIAALAQLDSRDVAALTEHMDVYADDPACREEQVAVYNHGDRYVVTPDVPCCDCPDMIHRRPAGGCKHIRRIEFERGERAIPAGVDYDAIDNGLHIDNGGSR
;
A
#
# COMPACT_ATOMS: atom_id res chain seq x y z
N MET A 1 -24.35 7.14 -15.15
CA MET A 1 -23.61 6.21 -16.03
C MET A 1 -22.35 6.86 -16.61
N ALA A 2 -22.43 7.96 -17.38
CA ALA A 2 -21.23 8.62 -17.95
C ALA A 2 -20.29 9.24 -16.89
N THR A 3 -20.82 9.75 -15.78
CA THR A 3 -20.02 10.43 -14.74
C THR A 3 -19.14 9.48 -13.93
N THR A 4 -19.58 8.24 -13.71
CA THR A 4 -18.84 7.22 -12.96
C THR A 4 -17.61 6.76 -13.75
N ALA A 5 -17.80 6.44 -15.04
CA ALA A 5 -16.69 6.03 -15.91
C ALA A 5 -15.59 7.11 -16.03
N THR A 6 -15.97 8.39 -16.10
CA THR A 6 -14.99 9.49 -16.12
C THR A 6 -14.21 9.60 -14.80
N ALA A 7 -14.87 9.38 -13.65
CA ALA A 7 -14.21 9.37 -12.35
C ALA A 7 -13.24 8.18 -12.21
N ASP A 8 -13.62 7.00 -12.69
CA ASP A 8 -12.77 5.80 -12.66
C ASP A 8 -11.52 5.97 -13.54
N ILE A 9 -11.66 6.55 -14.73
CA ILE A 9 -10.53 6.86 -15.62
C ILE A 9 -9.58 7.87 -14.96
N ALA A 10 -10.11 8.90 -14.31
CA ALA A 10 -9.29 9.88 -13.60
C ALA A 10 -8.54 9.26 -12.41
N ALA A 11 -9.18 8.37 -11.65
CA ALA A 11 -8.56 7.65 -10.54
C ALA A 11 -7.45 6.70 -11.01
N LEU A 12 -7.68 5.97 -12.11
CA LEU A 12 -6.66 5.13 -12.74
C LEU A 12 -5.46 5.95 -13.23
N ALA A 13 -5.68 7.15 -13.78
CA ALA A 13 -4.61 8.03 -14.25
C ALA A 13 -3.74 8.60 -13.10
N GLN A 14 -4.19 8.51 -11.85
CA GLN A 14 -3.42 8.91 -10.67
C GLN A 14 -2.56 7.78 -10.10
N LEU A 15 -2.79 6.53 -10.50
CA LEU A 15 -1.94 5.42 -10.08
C LEU A 15 -0.57 5.57 -10.73
N ASP A 16 0.46 5.70 -9.91
CA ASP A 16 1.83 5.66 -10.40
C ASP A 16 2.44 4.25 -10.22
N SER A 17 3.64 4.05 -10.77
CA SER A 17 4.37 2.78 -10.69
C SER A 17 4.51 2.17 -9.28
N ARG A 18 4.47 2.95 -8.21
CA ARG A 18 4.58 2.48 -6.83
C ARG A 18 3.23 2.08 -6.27
N ASP A 19 2.14 2.68 -6.75
CA ASP A 19 0.80 2.17 -6.47
C ASP A 19 0.61 0.81 -7.11
N VAL A 20 1.03 0.69 -8.37
CA VAL A 20 1.01 -0.59 -9.08
C VAL A 20 1.87 -1.62 -8.32
N ALA A 21 3.11 -1.28 -7.96
CA ALA A 21 3.97 -2.20 -7.20
C ALA A 21 3.38 -2.56 -5.83
N ALA A 22 2.77 -1.62 -5.12
CA ALA A 22 2.10 -1.88 -3.84
C ALA A 22 0.89 -2.82 -3.97
N LEU A 23 0.15 -2.73 -5.08
CA LEU A 23 -1.01 -3.58 -5.34
C LEU A 23 -0.64 -4.96 -5.88
N THR A 24 0.38 -5.06 -6.76
CA THR A 24 0.64 -6.30 -7.52
C THR A 24 1.80 -7.13 -6.99
N GLU A 25 2.77 -6.53 -6.32
CA GLU A 25 3.87 -7.32 -5.74
C GLU A 25 3.41 -8.03 -4.47
N HIS A 26 3.96 -9.23 -4.24
CA HIS A 26 3.69 -9.99 -3.04
C HIS A 26 4.34 -9.33 -1.82
N MET A 27 3.49 -8.89 -0.87
CA MET A 27 3.93 -8.27 0.37
C MET A 27 3.08 -8.77 1.54
N ASP A 28 3.74 -9.20 2.61
CA ASP A 28 3.06 -9.57 3.85
C ASP A 28 3.22 -8.44 4.87
N VAL A 29 2.09 -7.98 5.43
CA VAL A 29 2.05 -6.88 6.38
C VAL A 29 1.69 -7.42 7.77
N TYR A 30 2.51 -7.10 8.76
CA TYR A 30 2.34 -7.53 10.16
C TYR A 30 2.34 -6.31 11.07
N ALA A 31 1.18 -6.02 11.66
CA ALA A 31 1.01 -4.94 12.62
C ALA A 31 1.57 -5.29 14.02
N ASP A 32 1.71 -6.57 14.34
CA ASP A 32 2.11 -7.10 15.65
C ASP A 32 3.47 -7.82 15.64
N ASP A 33 4.34 -7.46 14.69
CA ASP A 33 5.70 -8.01 14.60
C ASP A 33 6.49 -7.70 15.89
N PRO A 34 7.13 -8.70 16.54
CA PRO A 34 7.83 -8.52 17.81
C PRO A 34 9.03 -7.56 17.74
N ALA A 35 9.52 -7.25 16.54
CA ALA A 35 10.59 -6.29 16.30
C ALA A 35 10.07 -4.88 15.93
N CYS A 36 8.76 -4.66 15.92
CA CYS A 36 8.10 -3.37 15.70
C CYS A 36 7.54 -2.79 17.02
N ARG A 37 7.45 -1.47 17.07
CA ARG A 37 6.69 -0.73 18.12
C ARG A 37 5.21 -0.65 17.75
N GLU A 38 4.37 -0.20 18.67
CA GLU A 38 2.92 -0.06 18.46
C GLU A 38 2.59 0.84 17.25
N GLU A 39 3.40 1.85 16.97
CA GLU A 39 3.21 2.76 15.83
C GLU A 39 3.90 2.27 14.55
N GLN A 40 4.47 1.07 14.56
CA GLN A 40 5.26 0.51 13.46
C GLN A 40 4.62 -0.77 12.93
N VAL A 41 4.77 -0.95 11.63
CA VAL A 41 4.27 -2.11 10.90
C VAL A 41 5.44 -2.73 10.15
N ALA A 42 5.61 -4.05 10.25
CA ALA A 42 6.58 -4.77 9.45
C ALA A 42 5.96 -5.14 8.10
N VAL A 43 6.67 -4.85 7.02
CA VAL A 43 6.32 -5.29 5.68
C VAL A 43 7.42 -6.20 5.16
N TYR A 44 7.07 -7.46 4.90
CA TYR A 44 7.96 -8.42 4.27
C TYR A 44 7.77 -8.37 2.76
N ASN A 45 8.86 -8.19 2.03
CA ASN A 45 8.85 -8.12 0.58
C ASN A 45 10.14 -8.76 0.03
N HIS A 46 10.03 -9.70 -0.91
CA HIS A 46 11.15 -10.41 -1.54
C HIS A 46 12.15 -11.05 -0.56
N GLY A 47 11.69 -11.45 0.63
CA GLY A 47 12.52 -12.05 1.67
C GLY A 47 13.23 -11.06 2.60
N ASP A 48 13.09 -9.76 2.36
CA ASP A 48 13.53 -8.70 3.26
C ASP A 48 12.38 -8.20 4.12
N ARG A 49 12.70 -7.74 5.34
CA ARG A 49 11.76 -7.11 6.26
C ARG A 49 12.04 -5.61 6.33
N TYR A 50 10.99 -4.82 6.14
CA TYR A 50 11.04 -3.36 6.20
C TYR A 50 10.13 -2.85 7.32
N VAL A 51 10.64 -1.95 8.15
CA VAL A 51 9.86 -1.31 9.22
C VAL A 51 9.29 0.00 8.71
N VAL A 52 7.96 0.13 8.81
CA VAL A 52 7.22 1.29 8.35
C VAL A 52 6.50 1.94 9.52
N THR A 53 6.59 3.27 9.62
CA THR A 53 5.74 4.08 10.48
C THR A 53 4.72 4.79 9.58
N PRO A 54 3.46 4.35 9.52
CA PRO A 54 2.45 4.94 8.64
C PRO A 54 2.08 6.37 9.05
N ASP A 55 1.93 6.64 10.35
CA ASP A 55 1.52 7.97 10.87
C ASP A 55 2.56 9.07 10.62
N VAL A 56 3.83 8.68 10.53
CA VAL A 56 4.95 9.53 10.13
C VAL A 56 5.56 8.86 8.90
N PRO A 57 5.09 9.14 7.67
CA PRO A 57 5.27 8.31 6.47
C PRO A 57 6.75 8.02 6.18
N CYS A 58 7.26 6.99 6.85
CA CYS A 58 8.66 6.71 7.02
C CYS A 58 8.84 5.21 6.92
N CYS A 59 9.70 4.79 6.01
CA CYS A 59 10.09 3.41 5.82
C CYS A 59 11.63 3.36 5.82
N ASP A 60 12.18 2.27 6.33
CA ASP A 60 13.63 2.00 6.32
C ASP A 60 14.13 1.44 4.98
N CYS A 61 13.25 1.24 3.99
CA CYS A 61 13.65 0.73 2.69
C CYS A 61 14.53 1.71 1.90
N PRO A 62 15.40 1.19 1.00
CA PRO A 62 16.29 2.03 0.19
C PRO A 62 15.55 3.06 -0.68
N ASP A 63 14.38 2.71 -1.22
CA ASP A 63 13.60 3.60 -2.08
C ASP A 63 13.13 4.84 -1.30
N MET A 64 12.73 4.66 -0.04
CA MET A 64 12.35 5.77 0.82
C MET A 64 13.54 6.71 1.09
N ILE A 65 14.73 6.18 1.37
CA ILE A 65 15.93 6.99 1.65
C ILE A 65 16.22 7.98 0.50
N HIS A 66 16.00 7.56 -0.74
CA HIS A 66 16.23 8.41 -1.92
C HIS A 66 15.10 9.39 -2.22
N ARG A 67 13.92 9.23 -1.61
CA ARG A 67 12.70 9.95 -1.98
C ARG A 67 12.04 10.70 -0.81
N ARG A 68 12.65 10.74 0.38
CA ARG A 68 12.13 11.56 1.48
C ARG A 68 12.19 13.06 1.10
N PRO A 69 11.15 13.85 1.44
CA PRO A 69 9.84 13.47 1.98
C PRO A 69 8.74 13.26 0.92
N ALA A 70 9.02 13.49 -0.37
CA ALA A 70 8.03 13.53 -1.43
C ALA A 70 8.09 12.26 -2.32
N GLY A 71 6.98 11.53 -2.39
CA GLY A 71 6.80 10.38 -3.30
C GLY A 71 6.60 9.04 -2.61
N GLY A 72 6.96 8.93 -1.33
CA GLY A 72 6.79 7.72 -0.54
C GLY A 72 7.52 6.50 -1.12
N CYS A 73 7.28 5.33 -0.54
CA CYS A 73 7.70 4.04 -1.09
C CYS A 73 6.48 3.13 -1.27
N LYS A 74 6.66 2.05 -2.04
CA LYS A 74 5.61 1.04 -2.24
C LYS A 74 5.13 0.42 -0.92
N HIS A 75 6.00 0.26 0.08
CA HIS A 75 5.66 -0.36 1.37
C HIS A 75 4.67 0.48 2.18
N ILE A 76 4.79 1.82 2.15
CA ILE A 76 3.80 2.69 2.81
C ILE A 76 2.47 2.60 2.08
N ARG A 77 2.49 2.68 0.76
CA ARG A 77 1.26 2.61 -0.05
C ARG A 77 0.54 1.28 0.13
N ARG A 78 1.29 0.18 0.31
CA ARG A 78 0.73 -1.12 0.66
C ARG A 78 -0.12 -1.02 1.93
N ILE A 79 0.44 -0.44 2.99
CA ILE A 79 -0.27 -0.21 4.25
C ILE A 79 -1.45 0.74 4.07
N GLU A 80 -1.30 1.82 3.29
CA GLU A 80 -2.41 2.75 3.01
C GLU A 80 -3.58 2.04 2.30
N PHE A 81 -3.30 1.12 1.37
CA PHE A 81 -4.32 0.32 0.70
C PHE A 81 -4.98 -0.68 1.66
N GLU A 82 -4.19 -1.36 2.49
CA GLU A 82 -4.71 -2.29 3.51
C GLU A 82 -5.59 -1.59 4.53
N ARG A 83 -5.17 -0.41 5.02
CA ARG A 83 -5.98 0.40 5.95
C ARG A 83 -7.18 1.08 5.29
N GLY A 84 -7.30 1.03 3.97
CA GLY A 84 -8.32 1.76 3.21
C GLY A 84 -8.14 3.28 3.20
N GLU A 85 -6.98 3.79 3.65
CA GLU A 85 -6.61 5.20 3.59
C GLU A 85 -6.39 5.66 2.14
N ARG A 86 -5.95 4.73 1.28
CA ARG A 86 -5.85 4.89 -0.16
C ARG A 86 -6.86 3.98 -0.86
N ALA A 87 -7.72 4.56 -1.69
CA ALA A 87 -8.73 3.82 -2.42
C ALA A 87 -8.13 3.09 -3.64
N ILE A 88 -8.57 1.85 -3.86
CA ILE A 88 -8.29 1.10 -5.08
C ILE A 88 -9.34 1.49 -6.13
N PRO A 89 -8.94 2.04 -7.30
CA PRO A 89 -9.91 2.40 -8.34
C PRO A 89 -10.70 1.20 -8.84
N ALA A 90 -11.99 1.37 -9.12
CA ALA A 90 -12.89 0.28 -9.52
C ALA A 90 -12.51 -0.37 -10.87
N GLY A 91 -11.75 0.34 -11.72
CA GLY A 91 -11.27 -0.17 -13.01
C GLY A 91 -9.95 -0.95 -12.92
N VAL A 92 -9.42 -1.21 -11.73
CA VAL A 92 -8.24 -2.07 -11.55
C VAL A 92 -8.63 -3.53 -11.77
N ASP A 93 -7.73 -4.28 -12.40
CA ASP A 93 -7.86 -5.73 -12.50
C ASP A 93 -7.57 -6.37 -11.13
N TYR A 94 -8.62 -6.78 -10.42
CA TYR A 94 -8.52 -7.39 -9.09
C TYR A 94 -7.79 -8.74 -9.10
N ASP A 95 -7.75 -9.45 -10.24
CA ASP A 95 -7.00 -10.71 -10.34
C ASP A 95 -5.48 -10.48 -10.40
N ALA A 96 -5.05 -9.25 -10.72
CA ALA A 96 -3.65 -8.84 -10.72
C ALA A 96 -3.18 -8.31 -9.36
N ILE A 97 -4.11 -8.06 -8.42
CA ILE A 97 -3.80 -7.62 -7.06
C ILE A 97 -3.25 -8.82 -6.29
N ASP A 98 -2.21 -8.57 -5.50
CA ASP A 98 -1.63 -9.59 -4.62
C ASP A 98 -2.69 -10.14 -3.65
N ASN A 99 -2.82 -11.46 -3.64
CA ASN A 99 -3.80 -12.17 -2.80
C ASN A 99 -3.56 -11.99 -1.29
N GLY A 100 -2.36 -11.54 -0.90
CA GLY A 100 -2.03 -11.18 0.49
C GLY A 100 -2.56 -9.82 0.92
N LEU A 101 -3.15 -9.02 0.02
CA LEU A 101 -3.68 -7.70 0.37
C LEU A 101 -4.98 -7.85 1.17
N HIS A 102 -4.91 -7.55 2.47
CA HIS A 102 -6.07 -7.53 3.34
C HIS A 102 -6.54 -6.10 3.57
N ILE A 103 -7.70 -5.76 3.00
CA ILE A 103 -8.31 -4.44 3.23
C ILE A 103 -9.08 -4.51 4.55
N ASP A 104 -8.55 -3.85 5.58
CA ASP A 104 -9.17 -3.60 6.86
C ASP A 104 -10.37 -2.67 6.67
N ASN A 105 -11.47 -3.20 6.13
CA ASN A 105 -12.68 -2.42 5.87
C ASN A 105 -13.50 -2.15 7.15
N GLY A 106 -12.87 -2.17 8.33
CA GLY A 106 -13.53 -2.03 9.64
C GLY A 106 -14.63 -3.07 9.91
N GLY A 107 -14.71 -4.13 9.11
CA GLY A 107 -15.74 -5.15 9.17
C GLY A 107 -15.10 -6.53 9.09
N SER A 108 -15.05 -7.22 10.22
CA SER A 108 -14.75 -8.65 10.27
C SER A 108 -15.66 -9.39 9.29
N ARG A 109 -15.07 -10.20 8.40
CA ARG A 109 -15.79 -11.29 7.74
C ARG A 109 -16.14 -12.38 8.74
#